data_AF-A0A537FXT2-F1
#
_entry.id   AF-A0A537FXT2-F1
#
_cell.length_a   1.000
_cell.length_b   1.000
_cell.length_c   1.000
_cell.angle_alpha   90.00
_cell.angle_beta   90.00
_cell.angle_gamma   90.00
#
_symmetry.space_group_name_H-M   'P 1'
#
loop_
_entity.id
_entity.type
_entity.pdbx_description
1 polymer ?
#
loop_
_entity_poly.entity_id
_entity_poly.type
_entity_poly.pdbx_seq_one_letter_code
_entity_poly.pdbx_strand_id
1 'polypeptide(L)'
;MHFPRYARLIIQLAVGLAAFALFWFIIRADINRVGNLVGSVNSLTLVLALFFDVLNITFYGTAWYFLVHTLHPKVRLVKCVQAVMISIFGDILVPTASVTGEALRVTFANREFGLPYPEGIATILVHRVLNGLASGTILAVGATVLVLGGELSPKLRLYILILLILVTIPSLLGMTLLFRPSIGSRIVLRLLGIFANRGLTAGLVHRVTGGVLGFETSMKIIRARGRNIPFSFLFLILQWFFQVLIPYSFLIAI
;
A
#
# COMPACT_ATOMS: atom_id res chain seq x y z
N MET A 1 -26.56 7.61 21.58
CA MET A 1 -26.94 8.52 20.46
C MET A 1 -26.27 8.03 19.18
N HIS A 2 -27.04 7.44 18.27
CA HIS A 2 -26.56 7.04 16.95
C HIS A 2 -26.34 8.31 16.11
N PHE A 3 -25.08 8.74 15.96
CA PHE A 3 -24.76 9.70 14.90
C PHE A 3 -25.18 9.07 13.56
N PRO A 4 -26.07 9.69 12.77
CA PRO A 4 -26.46 9.14 11.48
C PRO A 4 -25.21 9.02 10.62
N ARG A 5 -25.08 7.89 9.93
CA ARG A 5 -23.89 7.49 9.14
C ARG A 5 -23.38 8.62 8.22
N TYR A 6 -24.31 9.48 7.76
CA TYR A 6 -24.06 10.67 6.96
C TYR A 6 -23.34 11.81 7.70
N ALA A 7 -23.64 12.06 8.97
CA ALA A 7 -22.97 13.10 9.76
C ALA A 7 -21.48 12.79 9.93
N ARG A 8 -21.12 11.51 10.10
CA ARG A 8 -19.71 11.09 10.19
C ARG A 8 -18.97 11.29 8.87
N LEU A 9 -19.61 11.01 7.73
CA LEU A 9 -19.04 11.27 6.41
C LEU A 9 -18.85 12.77 6.16
N ILE A 10 -19.83 13.59 6.54
CA ILE A 10 -19.75 15.06 6.42
C ILE A 10 -18.60 15.61 7.27
N ILE A 11 -18.43 15.13 8.51
CA ILE A 11 -17.33 15.54 9.38
C ILE A 11 -15.98 15.14 8.76
N GLN A 12 -15.85 13.92 8.22
CA GLN A 12 -14.60 13.48 7.57
C GLN A 12 -14.26 14.31 6.33
N LEU A 13 -15.26 14.62 5.49
CA LEU A 13 -15.12 15.52 4.34
C LEU A 13 -14.72 16.93 4.78
N ALA A 14 -15.36 17.48 5.81
CA ALA A 14 -15.03 18.79 6.36
C ALA A 14 -13.60 18.83 6.91
N VAL A 15 -13.16 17.78 7.60
CA VAL A 15 -11.77 17.64 8.08
C VAL A 15 -10.78 17.57 6.91
N GLY A 16 -11.09 16.80 5.87
CA GLY A 16 -10.25 16.72 4.67
C GLY A 16 -10.12 18.07 3.96
N LEU A 17 -11.24 18.77 3.77
CA LEU A 17 -11.27 20.12 3.20
C LEU A 17 -10.53 21.13 4.08
N ALA A 18 -10.70 21.06 5.41
CA ALA A 18 -10.00 21.93 6.34
C ALA A 18 -8.49 21.67 6.32
N ALA A 19 -8.05 20.41 6.27
CA ALA A 19 -6.65 20.05 6.15
C ALA A 19 -6.05 20.53 4.81
N PHE A 20 -6.79 20.40 3.71
CA PHE A 20 -6.39 20.92 2.41
C PHE A 20 -6.29 22.45 2.40
N ALA A 21 -7.27 23.14 2.98
CA ALA A 21 -7.24 24.60 3.13
C ALA A 21 -6.09 25.07 4.03
N LEU A 22 -5.81 24.35 5.11
CA LEU A 22 -4.68 24.62 5.99
C LEU A 22 -3.34 24.41 5.27
N PHE A 23 -3.20 23.33 4.53
CA PHE A 23 -2.02 23.08 3.68
C PHE A 23 -1.81 24.20 2.68
N TRP A 24 -2.88 24.62 2.00
CA TRP A 24 -2.86 25.74 1.05
C TRP A 24 -2.40 27.04 1.73
N PHE A 25 -2.96 27.34 2.90
CA PHE A 25 -2.61 28.51 3.69
C PHE A 25 -1.14 28.50 4.13
N ILE A 26 -0.62 27.35 4.56
CA ILE A 26 0.78 27.20 4.98
C ILE A 26 1.74 27.42 3.81
N ILE A 27 1.45 26.84 2.64
CA ILE A 27 2.30 26.98 1.44
C ILE A 27 2.21 28.38 0.82
N ARG A 28 1.17 29.17 1.18
CA ARG A 28 0.89 30.48 0.58
C ARG A 28 0.80 30.38 -0.95
N ALA A 29 0.16 29.32 -1.44
CA ALA A 29 0.01 29.10 -2.87
C ALA A 29 -0.90 30.17 -3.50
N ASP A 30 -0.44 30.79 -4.58
CA ASP A 30 -1.21 31.75 -5.37
C ASP A 30 -2.25 31.00 -6.21
N ILE A 31 -3.53 31.19 -5.89
CA ILE A 31 -4.65 30.51 -6.54
C ILE A 31 -4.77 30.84 -8.02
N ASN A 32 -4.42 32.07 -8.41
CA ASN A 32 -4.45 32.48 -9.81
C ASN A 32 -3.32 31.79 -10.57
N ARG A 33 -2.15 31.69 -9.95
CA ARG A 33 -1.00 30.98 -10.54
C ARG A 33 -1.27 29.49 -10.70
N VAL A 34 -1.85 28.84 -9.69
CA VAL A 34 -2.23 27.42 -9.77
C VAL A 34 -3.33 27.20 -10.81
N GLY A 35 -4.36 28.05 -10.83
CA GLY A 35 -5.43 27.98 -11.82
C GLY A 35 -4.91 28.13 -13.26
N ASN A 36 -4.01 29.09 -13.48
CA ASN A 36 -3.37 29.29 -14.78
C ASN A 36 -2.48 28.11 -15.18
N LEU A 37 -1.71 27.55 -14.24
CA LEU A 37 -0.88 26.36 -14.45
C LEU A 37 -1.72 25.14 -14.84
N VAL A 38 -2.85 24.91 -14.15
CA VAL A 38 -3.77 23.81 -14.47
C VAL A 38 -4.44 24.06 -15.82
N GLY A 39 -4.85 25.30 -16.11
CA GLY A 39 -5.45 25.69 -17.39
C GLY A 39 -4.48 25.62 -18.57
N SER A 40 -3.17 25.72 -18.35
CA SER A 40 -2.15 25.61 -19.39
C SER A 40 -1.69 24.18 -19.67
N VAL A 41 -2.12 23.19 -18.89
CA VAL A 41 -1.70 21.80 -19.09
C VAL A 41 -2.24 21.25 -20.41
N ASN A 42 -1.35 20.73 -21.25
CA ASN A 42 -1.73 20.06 -22.48
C ASN A 42 -2.63 18.83 -22.19
N SER A 43 -3.78 18.74 -22.85
CA SER A 43 -4.73 17.64 -22.68
C SER A 43 -4.14 16.27 -22.98
N LEU A 44 -3.18 16.16 -23.91
CA LEU A 44 -2.45 14.93 -24.19
C LEU A 44 -1.67 14.45 -22.97
N THR A 45 -1.04 15.37 -22.24
CA THR A 45 -0.32 15.04 -21.00
C THR A 45 -1.28 14.51 -19.94
N LEU A 46 -2.47 15.10 -19.80
CA LEU A 46 -3.49 14.61 -18.88
C LEU A 46 -3.93 13.18 -19.23
N VAL A 47 -4.17 12.91 -20.53
CA VAL A 47 -4.53 11.56 -21.00
C VAL A 47 -3.40 10.57 -20.73
N LEU A 48 -2.14 10.94 -20.96
CA LEU A 48 -0.98 10.11 -20.65
C LEU A 48 -0.85 9.82 -19.15
N ALA A 49 -1.03 10.83 -18.29
CA ALA A 49 -0.99 10.65 -16.84
C ALA A 49 -2.07 9.69 -16.36
N LEU A 50 -3.31 9.83 -16.87
CA LEU A 50 -4.41 8.92 -16.57
C LEU A 50 -4.12 7.50 -17.07
N PHE A 51 -3.54 7.36 -18.25
CA PHE A 51 -3.15 6.06 -18.78
C PHE A 51 -2.09 5.37 -17.89
N PHE A 52 -1.07 6.10 -17.47
CA PHE A 52 -0.06 5.58 -16.53
C PHE A 52 -0.66 5.22 -15.17
N ASP A 53 -1.64 5.99 -14.68
CA ASP A 53 -2.32 5.66 -13.42
C ASP A 53 -3.16 4.38 -13.52
N VAL A 54 -3.87 4.17 -14.63
CA VAL A 54 -4.60 2.92 -14.88
C VAL A 54 -3.64 1.71 -14.93
N LEU A 55 -2.49 1.86 -15.59
CA LEU A 55 -1.47 0.82 -15.63
C LEU A 55 -0.88 0.55 -14.24
N ASN A 56 -0.56 1.61 -13.50
CA ASN A 56 -0.08 1.55 -12.12
C ASN A 56 -1.03 0.73 -11.23
N ILE A 57 -2.33 1.04 -11.24
CA ILE A 57 -3.35 0.33 -10.47
C ILE A 57 -3.47 -1.13 -10.93
N THR A 58 -3.44 -1.37 -12.25
CA THR A 58 -3.56 -2.71 -12.82
C THR A 58 -2.39 -3.60 -12.43
N PHE A 59 -1.16 -3.08 -12.48
CA PHE A 59 0.03 -3.82 -12.06
C PHE A 59 0.07 -4.06 -10.55
N TYR A 60 -0.39 -3.11 -9.73
CA TYR A 60 -0.55 -3.33 -8.29
C TYR A 60 -1.56 -4.46 -7.98
N GLY A 61 -2.69 -4.49 -8.70
CA GLY A 61 -3.68 -5.58 -8.61
C GLY A 61 -3.13 -6.91 -9.08
N THR A 62 -2.36 -6.91 -10.17
CA THR A 62 -1.73 -8.09 -10.75
C THR A 62 -0.67 -8.68 -9.83
N ALA A 63 0.13 -7.84 -9.19
CA ALA A 63 1.11 -8.28 -8.20
C ALA A 63 0.47 -9.10 -7.07
N TRP A 64 -0.61 -8.57 -6.49
CA TRP A 64 -1.31 -9.30 -5.43
C TRP A 64 -2.09 -10.51 -5.92
N TYR A 65 -2.58 -10.50 -7.17
CA TYR A 65 -3.17 -11.69 -7.78
C TYR A 65 -2.23 -12.89 -7.68
N PHE A 66 -0.94 -12.73 -7.99
CA PHE A 66 0.03 -13.83 -7.86
C PHE A 66 0.15 -14.35 -6.42
N LEU A 67 0.09 -13.47 -5.42
CA LEU A 67 0.13 -13.87 -4.01
C LEU A 67 -1.15 -14.62 -3.61
N VAL A 68 -2.33 -14.08 -3.92
CA VAL A 68 -3.62 -14.71 -3.62
C VAL A 68 -3.77 -16.04 -4.34
N HIS A 69 -3.37 -16.12 -5.61
CA HIS A 69 -3.46 -17.32 -6.43
C HIS A 69 -2.59 -18.47 -5.90
N THR A 70 -1.60 -18.18 -5.06
CA THR A 70 -0.79 -19.20 -4.37
C THR A 70 -1.60 -19.98 -3.32
N LEU A 71 -2.53 -19.30 -2.65
CA LEU A 71 -3.41 -19.86 -1.64
C LEU A 71 -4.76 -20.29 -2.23
N HIS A 72 -5.24 -19.55 -3.23
CA HIS A 72 -6.57 -19.70 -3.81
C HIS A 72 -6.51 -19.69 -5.36
N PRO A 73 -6.13 -20.81 -6.01
CA PRO A 73 -5.85 -20.87 -7.45
C PRO A 73 -7.04 -20.59 -8.37
N LYS A 74 -8.27 -20.61 -7.87
CA LYS A 74 -9.48 -20.35 -8.67
C LYS A 74 -9.81 -18.87 -8.82
N VAL A 75 -9.08 -17.98 -8.13
CA VAL A 75 -9.31 -16.53 -8.18
C VAL A 75 -8.96 -15.99 -9.56
N ARG A 76 -9.78 -15.06 -10.06
CA ARG A 76 -9.56 -14.37 -11.34
C ARG A 76 -8.82 -13.05 -11.11
N LEU A 77 -7.90 -12.69 -12.01
CA LEU A 77 -7.15 -11.43 -11.96
C LEU A 77 -8.04 -10.19 -11.78
N VAL A 78 -9.14 -10.11 -12.54
CA VAL A 78 -10.08 -8.98 -12.48
C VAL A 78 -10.61 -8.73 -11.07
N LYS A 79 -10.88 -9.80 -10.30
CA LYS A 79 -11.35 -9.68 -8.91
C LYS A 79 -10.25 -9.11 -8.00
N CYS A 80 -8.99 -9.45 -8.24
CA CYS A 80 -7.86 -8.88 -7.50
C CYS A 80 -7.64 -7.40 -7.82
N VAL A 81 -7.78 -6.99 -9.08
CA VAL A 81 -7.73 -5.58 -9.49
C VAL A 81 -8.88 -4.79 -8.87
N GLN A 82 -10.10 -5.31 -8.91
CA GLN A 82 -11.26 -4.69 -8.25
C GLN A 82 -11.05 -4.50 -6.74
N ALA A 83 -10.51 -5.51 -6.05
CA ALA A 83 -10.20 -5.42 -4.63
C ALA A 83 -9.18 -4.31 -4.32
N VAL A 84 -8.18 -4.12 -5.20
CA VAL A 84 -7.22 -3.02 -5.10
C VAL A 84 -7.88 -1.67 -5.31
N MET A 85 -8.74 -1.53 -6.32
CA MET A 85 -9.46 -0.27 -6.54
C MET A 85 -10.30 0.11 -5.31
N ILE A 86 -10.96 -0.87 -4.69
CA ILE A 86 -11.69 -0.69 -3.43
C ILE A 86 -10.74 -0.28 -2.30
N SER A 87 -9.55 -0.88 -2.23
CA SER A 87 -8.51 -0.50 -1.26
C SER A 87 -8.13 0.97 -1.42
N ILE A 88 -7.75 1.38 -2.64
CA ILE A 88 -7.32 2.74 -2.96
C ILE A 88 -8.43 3.73 -2.67
N PHE A 89 -9.66 3.42 -3.09
CA PHE A 89 -10.82 4.24 -2.78
C PHE A 89 -11.02 4.40 -1.27
N GLY A 90 -10.88 3.32 -0.51
CA GLY A 90 -10.93 3.33 0.95
C GLY A 90 -9.88 4.23 1.59
N ASP A 91 -8.65 4.19 1.08
CA ASP A 91 -7.53 4.99 1.58
C ASP A 91 -7.67 6.47 1.22
N ILE A 92 -8.25 6.79 0.08
CA ILE A 92 -8.61 8.16 -0.32
C ILE A 92 -9.71 8.71 0.59
N LEU A 93 -10.73 7.90 0.90
CA LEU A 93 -11.84 8.31 1.77
C LEU A 93 -11.43 8.47 3.24
N VAL A 94 -10.57 7.58 3.73
CA VAL A 94 -10.20 7.51 5.14
C VAL A 94 -8.68 7.50 5.26
N PRO A 95 -8.06 8.68 5.49
CA PRO A 95 -6.61 8.81 5.52
C PRO A 95 -6.03 8.13 6.77
N THR A 96 -5.74 6.83 6.63
CA THR A 96 -5.31 5.93 7.71
C THR A 96 -4.01 5.21 7.35
N ALA A 97 -3.15 5.85 6.56
CA ALA A 97 -1.87 5.30 6.13
C ALA A 97 -2.00 3.86 5.60
N SER A 98 -2.96 3.62 4.68
CA SER A 98 -3.31 2.35 4.02
C SER A 98 -4.10 1.29 4.81
N VAL A 99 -4.38 1.52 6.10
CA VAL A 99 -5.04 0.50 6.95
C VAL A 99 -6.50 0.26 6.53
N THR A 100 -7.24 1.32 6.20
CA THR A 100 -8.66 1.18 5.80
C THR A 100 -8.80 0.45 4.48
N GLY A 101 -8.01 0.82 3.47
CA GLY A 101 -8.03 0.19 2.17
C GLY A 101 -7.75 -1.31 2.26
N GLU A 102 -6.74 -1.69 3.03
CA GLU A 102 -6.39 -3.10 3.21
C GLU A 102 -7.47 -3.90 3.92
N ALA A 103 -8.10 -3.33 4.95
CA ALA A 103 -9.23 -3.96 5.62
C ALA A 103 -10.39 -4.19 4.63
N LEU A 104 -10.69 -3.20 3.78
CA LEU A 104 -11.73 -3.33 2.74
C LEU A 104 -11.35 -4.37 1.68
N ARG A 105 -10.08 -4.41 1.27
CA ARG A 105 -9.55 -5.38 0.31
C ARG A 105 -9.69 -6.82 0.81
N VAL A 106 -9.31 -7.11 2.07
CA VAL A 106 -9.49 -8.45 2.65
C VAL A 106 -10.97 -8.77 2.83
N THR A 107 -11.78 -7.81 3.26
CA THR A 107 -13.22 -8.01 3.43
C THR A 107 -13.90 -8.34 2.09
N PHE A 108 -13.53 -7.63 1.02
CA PHE A 108 -13.99 -7.93 -0.33
C PHE A 108 -13.53 -9.31 -0.79
N ALA A 109 -12.26 -9.67 -0.56
CA ALA A 109 -11.71 -10.97 -0.92
C ALA A 109 -12.44 -12.14 -0.23
N ASN A 110 -12.75 -11.95 1.05
CA ASN A 110 -13.50 -12.93 1.83
C ASN A 110 -14.92 -13.13 1.28
N ARG A 111 -15.60 -12.04 0.92
CA ARG A 111 -16.98 -12.08 0.40
C ARG A 111 -17.09 -12.60 -1.02
N GLU A 112 -16.19 -12.19 -1.91
CA GLU A 112 -16.32 -12.43 -3.35
C GLU A 112 -15.74 -13.77 -3.81
N PHE A 113 -14.69 -14.24 -3.15
CA PHE A 113 -14.03 -15.48 -3.56
C PHE A 113 -13.62 -16.37 -2.38
N GLY A 114 -14.14 -16.11 -1.18
CA GLY A 114 -14.04 -17.01 -0.03
C GLY A 114 -12.69 -17.02 0.68
N LEU A 115 -11.80 -16.05 0.41
CA LEU A 115 -10.48 -16.00 1.02
C LEU A 115 -10.58 -15.77 2.54
N PRO A 116 -10.09 -16.68 3.41
CA PRO A 116 -10.13 -16.47 4.85
C PRO A 116 -9.33 -15.23 5.26
N TYR A 117 -9.81 -14.49 6.27
CA TYR A 117 -9.13 -13.27 6.76
C TYR A 117 -7.64 -13.48 7.09
N PRO A 118 -7.22 -14.56 7.79
CA PRO A 118 -5.80 -14.78 8.08
C PRO A 118 -4.93 -14.95 6.83
N GLU A 119 -5.45 -15.61 5.80
CA GLU A 119 -4.80 -15.78 4.50
C GLU A 119 -4.70 -14.45 3.76
N GLY A 120 -5.79 -13.68 3.73
CA GLY A 120 -5.82 -12.34 3.14
C GLY A 120 -4.79 -11.41 3.78
N ILE A 121 -4.73 -11.37 5.11
CA ILE A 121 -3.75 -10.57 5.86
C ILE A 121 -2.32 -11.02 5.54
N ALA A 122 -2.06 -12.34 5.47
CA ALA A 122 -0.75 -12.86 5.08
C ALA A 122 -0.32 -12.39 3.68
N THR A 123 -1.21 -12.46 2.70
CA THR A 123 -0.91 -11.97 1.35
C THR A 123 -0.62 -10.48 1.31
N ILE A 124 -1.33 -9.67 2.12
CA ILE A 124 -1.10 -8.22 2.19
C ILE A 124 0.27 -7.91 2.82
N LEU A 125 0.66 -8.60 3.89
CA LEU A 125 1.97 -8.36 4.50
C LEU A 125 3.11 -8.73 3.55
N VAL A 126 2.99 -9.86 2.84
CA VAL A 126 3.96 -10.21 1.79
C VAL A 126 3.97 -9.13 0.71
N HIS A 127 2.79 -8.68 0.27
CA HIS A 127 2.66 -7.63 -0.73
C HIS A 127 3.34 -6.32 -0.30
N ARG A 128 3.17 -5.89 0.96
CA ARG A 128 3.80 -4.68 1.51
C ARG A 128 5.32 -4.77 1.50
N VAL A 129 5.87 -5.91 1.92
CA VAL A 129 7.32 -6.13 1.95
C VAL A 129 7.88 -6.09 0.53
N LEU A 130 7.26 -6.82 -0.41
CA LEU A 130 7.68 -6.79 -1.80
C LEU A 130 7.54 -5.39 -2.42
N ASN A 131 6.48 -4.65 -2.05
CA ASN A 131 6.24 -3.30 -2.53
C ASN A 131 7.30 -2.32 -2.03
N GLY A 132 7.70 -2.42 -0.76
CA GLY A 132 8.78 -1.62 -0.19
C GLY A 132 10.15 -1.95 -0.80
N LEU A 133 10.42 -3.23 -1.09
CA LEU A 133 11.63 -3.62 -1.82
C LEU A 133 11.63 -3.10 -3.27
N ALA A 134 10.49 -3.16 -3.95
CA ALA A 134 10.34 -2.68 -5.32
C ALA A 134 10.54 -1.16 -5.39
N SER A 135 9.88 -0.42 -4.49
CA SER A 135 10.02 1.03 -4.39
C SER A 135 11.46 1.44 -4.05
N GLY A 136 12.09 0.76 -3.10
CA GLY A 136 13.50 0.98 -2.74
C GLY A 136 14.44 0.73 -3.92
N THR A 137 14.16 -0.29 -4.74
CA THR A 137 14.95 -0.59 -5.94
C THR A 137 14.84 0.51 -6.98
N ILE A 138 13.62 0.96 -7.31
CA ILE A 138 13.41 2.05 -8.26
C ILE A 138 14.05 3.36 -7.76
N LEU A 139 13.88 3.67 -6.48
CA LEU A 139 14.52 4.84 -5.85
C LEU A 139 16.05 4.75 -5.90
N ALA A 140 16.63 3.57 -5.64
CA ALA A 140 18.07 3.37 -5.67
C ALA A 140 18.63 3.55 -7.08
N VAL A 141 17.97 2.97 -8.10
CA VAL A 141 18.36 3.14 -9.51
C VAL A 141 18.28 4.62 -9.91
N GLY A 142 17.17 5.30 -9.60
CA GLY A 142 17.02 6.74 -9.88
C GLY A 142 18.09 7.58 -9.20
N ALA A 143 18.39 7.29 -7.92
CA ALA A 143 19.45 7.95 -7.17
C ALA A 143 20.83 7.75 -7.80
N THR A 144 21.16 6.51 -8.19
CA THR A 144 22.45 6.19 -8.83
C THR A 144 22.63 6.94 -10.14
N VAL A 145 21.60 6.98 -11.00
CA VAL A 145 21.63 7.72 -12.27
C VAL A 145 21.93 9.21 -12.02
N LEU A 146 21.22 9.82 -11.07
CA LEU A 146 21.37 11.24 -10.75
C LEU A 146 22.74 11.57 -10.11
N VAL A 147 23.29 10.67 -9.29
CA VAL A 147 24.63 10.83 -8.72
C VAL A 147 25.71 10.74 -9.81
N LEU A 148 25.62 9.74 -10.69
CA LEU A 148 26.59 9.54 -11.77
C LEU A 148 26.52 10.64 -12.83
N GLY A 149 25.34 11.24 -13.04
CA GLY A 149 25.17 12.41 -13.91
C GLY A 149 25.73 13.71 -13.35
N GLY A 150 26.14 13.76 -12.08
CA GLY A 150 26.68 14.97 -11.44
C GLY A 150 25.64 16.05 -11.12
N GLU A 151 24.35 15.76 -11.29
CA GLU A 151 23.26 16.74 -11.25
C GLU A 151 22.72 17.02 -9.83
N LEU A 152 23.25 16.35 -8.80
CA LEU A 152 22.69 16.44 -7.45
C LEU A 152 23.46 17.37 -6.51
N SER A 153 22.76 18.38 -6.01
CA SER A 153 23.23 19.18 -4.87
C SER A 153 23.47 18.28 -3.63
N PRO A 154 24.41 18.64 -2.74
CA PRO A 154 24.65 17.90 -1.49
C PRO A 154 23.40 17.70 -0.63
N LYS A 155 22.49 18.69 -0.58
CA LYS A 155 21.24 18.61 0.19
C LYS A 155 20.29 17.57 -0.40
N LEU A 156 20.14 17.54 -1.73
CA LEU A 156 19.25 16.61 -2.40
C LEU A 156 19.76 15.16 -2.27
N ARG A 157 21.08 14.95 -2.29
CA ARG A 157 21.70 13.65 -1.99
C ARG A 157 21.35 13.16 -0.58
N LEU A 158 21.40 14.04 0.42
CA LEU A 158 21.04 13.70 1.80
C LEU A 158 19.56 13.30 1.90
N TYR A 159 18.65 14.02 1.26
CA TYR A 159 17.22 13.67 1.26
C TYR A 159 16.95 12.32 0.60
N ILE A 160 17.58 12.04 -0.54
CA ILE A 160 17.47 10.74 -1.22
C ILE A 160 18.00 9.61 -0.33
N LEU A 161 19.13 9.82 0.35
CA LEU A 161 19.70 8.83 1.27
C LEU A 161 18.75 8.54 2.45
N ILE A 162 18.17 9.58 3.05
CA ILE A 162 17.19 9.44 4.13
C ILE A 162 15.97 8.64 3.65
N LEU A 163 15.43 8.95 2.46
CA LEU A 163 14.31 8.23 1.88
C LEU A 163 14.64 6.76 1.62
N LEU A 164 15.82 6.46 1.08
CA LEU A 164 16.30 5.08 0.87
C LEU A 164 16.37 4.31 2.19
N ILE A 165 16.90 4.92 3.25
CA ILE A 165 16.97 4.31 4.58
C ILE A 165 15.56 4.03 5.13
N LEU A 166 14.66 5.02 5.04
CA LEU A 166 13.29 4.92 5.54
C LEU A 166 12.45 3.86 4.81
N VAL A 167 12.75 3.58 3.54
CA VAL A 167 12.07 2.53 2.77
C VAL A 167 12.74 1.17 2.97
N THR A 168 14.07 1.11 2.92
CA THR A 168 14.81 -0.15 2.89
C THR A 168 14.83 -0.83 4.26
N ILE A 169 15.02 -0.09 5.35
CA ILE A 169 15.07 -0.69 6.70
C ILE A 169 13.75 -1.39 7.06
N PRO A 170 12.57 -0.76 6.96
CA PRO A 170 11.31 -1.45 7.24
C PRO A 170 11.03 -2.62 6.30
N SER A 171 11.46 -2.52 5.03
CA SER A 171 11.31 -3.60 4.06
C SER A 171 12.16 -4.82 4.43
N LEU A 172 13.41 -4.61 4.85
CA LEU A 172 14.29 -5.67 5.35
C LEU A 172 13.76 -6.27 6.66
N LEU A 173 13.30 -5.45 7.59
CA LEU A 173 12.64 -5.93 8.82
C LEU A 173 11.40 -6.76 8.49
N GLY A 174 10.56 -6.28 7.58
CA GLY A 174 9.41 -7.03 7.08
C GLY A 174 9.82 -8.35 6.44
N MET A 175 10.90 -8.38 5.68
CA MET A 175 11.45 -9.59 5.09
C MET A 175 11.90 -10.60 6.16
N THR A 176 12.51 -10.16 7.27
CA THR A 176 12.80 -11.06 8.40
C THR A 176 11.54 -11.67 9.02
N LEU A 177 10.44 -10.90 9.10
CA LEU A 177 9.15 -11.40 9.56
C LEU A 177 8.54 -12.40 8.57
N LEU A 178 8.75 -12.23 7.25
CA LEU A 178 8.35 -13.21 6.24
C LEU A 178 9.10 -14.55 6.40
N PHE A 179 10.41 -14.50 6.68
CA PHE A 179 11.22 -15.72 6.85
C PHE A 179 11.01 -16.41 8.19
N ARG A 180 10.61 -15.65 9.22
CA ARG A 180 10.34 -16.15 10.56
C ARG A 180 8.94 -15.69 11.03
N PRO A 181 7.86 -16.23 10.44
CA PRO A 181 6.50 -15.86 10.82
C PRO A 181 6.19 -16.18 12.30
N SER A 182 6.94 -17.11 12.89
CA SER A 182 6.88 -17.44 14.32
C SER A 182 7.31 -16.32 15.26
N ILE A 183 8.00 -15.29 14.77
CA ILE A 183 8.34 -14.08 15.55
C ILE A 183 7.10 -13.19 15.66
N GLY A 184 6.43 -12.94 14.52
CA GLY A 184 5.20 -12.15 14.49
C GLY A 184 4.09 -12.78 15.31
N SER A 185 3.88 -14.10 15.18
CA SER A 185 2.88 -14.81 15.98
C SER A 185 3.20 -14.75 17.48
N ARG A 186 4.47 -14.90 17.88
CA ARG A 186 4.89 -14.75 19.28
C ARG A 186 4.63 -13.36 19.85
N ILE A 187 4.85 -12.29 19.08
CA ILE A 187 4.58 -10.92 19.53
C ILE A 187 3.07 -10.75 19.79
N VAL A 188 2.23 -11.16 18.83
CA VAL A 188 0.77 -11.05 18.97
C VAL A 188 0.26 -11.87 20.15
N LEU A 189 0.74 -13.11 20.31
CA LEU A 189 0.35 -13.97 21.44
C LEU A 189 0.83 -13.42 22.80
N ARG A 190 2.02 -12.82 22.87
CA ARG A 190 2.49 -12.14 24.09
C ARG A 190 1.62 -10.96 24.45
N LEU A 191 1.29 -10.11 23.47
CA LEU A 191 0.39 -8.98 23.69
C LEU A 191 -0.98 -9.47 24.18
N LEU A 192 -1.54 -10.51 23.56
CA LEU A 192 -2.78 -11.12 24.01
C LEU A 192 -2.70 -11.65 25.43
N GLY A 193 -1.58 -12.27 25.85
CA GLY A 193 -1.40 -12.72 27.23
C GLY A 193 -1.45 -11.57 28.25
N ILE A 194 -0.88 -10.42 27.90
CA ILE A 194 -0.93 -9.21 28.75
C ILE A 194 -2.38 -8.69 28.85
N PHE A 195 -3.11 -8.65 27.74
CA PHE A 195 -4.50 -8.19 27.74
C PHE A 195 -5.48 -9.24 28.31
N ALA A 196 -5.16 -10.54 28.22
CA ALA A 196 -5.94 -11.64 28.78
C ALA A 196 -6.07 -11.50 30.30
N ASN A 197 -4.98 -11.11 30.95
CA ASN A 197 -4.94 -10.80 32.38
C ASN A 197 -5.79 -9.58 32.78
N ARG A 198 -6.33 -8.81 31.83
CA ARG A 198 -7.21 -7.64 32.06
C ARG A 198 -8.71 -7.92 31.83
N GLY A 199 -9.12 -9.19 31.83
CA GLY A 199 -10.54 -9.56 31.77
C GLY A 199 -11.09 -9.81 30.36
N LEU A 200 -10.24 -10.16 29.40
CA LEU A 200 -10.67 -10.56 28.06
C LEU A 200 -11.43 -11.89 28.11
N THR A 201 -12.57 -11.96 27.41
CA THR A 201 -13.37 -13.20 27.33
C THR A 201 -12.58 -14.32 26.63
N ALA A 202 -12.63 -15.53 27.18
CA ALA A 202 -11.96 -16.72 26.64
C ALA A 202 -12.27 -16.97 25.15
N GLY A 203 -13.50 -16.65 24.69
CA GLY A 203 -13.89 -16.75 23.29
C GLY A 203 -13.10 -15.84 22.34
N LEU A 204 -12.72 -14.64 22.77
CA LEU A 204 -11.89 -13.74 21.96
C LEU A 204 -10.46 -14.26 21.86
N VAL A 205 -9.89 -14.74 22.98
CA VAL A 205 -8.55 -15.33 23.01
C VAL A 205 -8.46 -16.53 22.06
N HIS A 206 -9.47 -17.40 22.04
CA HIS A 206 -9.52 -18.54 21.13
C HIS A 206 -9.59 -18.10 19.66
N ARG A 207 -10.45 -17.12 19.32
CA ARG A 207 -10.56 -16.60 17.94
C ARG A 207 -9.24 -15.99 17.45
N VAL A 208 -8.57 -15.18 18.27
CA VAL A 208 -7.32 -14.55 17.86
C VAL A 208 -6.20 -15.58 17.76
N THR A 209 -6.11 -16.53 18.68
CA THR A 209 -5.14 -17.64 18.61
C THR A 209 -5.31 -18.45 17.32
N GLY A 210 -6.56 -18.82 16.98
CA GLY A 210 -6.86 -19.50 15.72
C GLY A 210 -6.48 -18.67 14.49
N GLY A 211 -6.73 -17.36 14.53
CA GLY A 211 -6.32 -16.44 13.46
C GLY A 211 -4.80 -16.35 13.30
N VAL A 212 -4.05 -16.31 14.40
CA VAL A 212 -2.58 -16.26 14.40
C VAL A 212 -1.98 -17.57 13.83
N LEU A 213 -2.55 -18.72 14.18
CA LEU A 213 -2.13 -20.01 13.64
C LEU A 213 -2.45 -20.13 12.14
N GLY A 214 -3.63 -19.68 11.72
CA GLY A 214 -4.01 -19.60 10.32
C GLY A 214 -3.07 -18.70 9.52
N PHE A 215 -2.69 -17.54 10.08
CA PHE A 215 -1.71 -16.64 9.50
C PHE A 215 -0.33 -17.30 9.35
N GLU A 216 0.20 -17.92 10.41
CA GLU A 216 1.51 -18.58 10.36
C GLU A 216 1.54 -19.71 9.31
N THR A 217 0.44 -20.47 9.21
CA THR A 217 0.27 -21.54 8.22
C THR A 217 0.25 -20.98 6.81
N SER A 218 -0.51 -19.90 6.58
CA SER A 218 -0.58 -19.21 5.29
C SER A 218 0.79 -18.71 4.84
N MET A 219 1.55 -18.11 5.75
CA MET A 219 2.92 -17.65 5.50
C MET A 219 3.87 -18.79 5.11
N LYS A 220 3.77 -19.94 5.80
CA LYS A 220 4.54 -21.15 5.44
C LYS A 220 4.19 -21.66 4.05
N ILE A 221 2.90 -21.65 3.67
CA ILE A 221 2.43 -22.07 2.35
C ILE A 221 2.93 -21.11 1.26
N ILE A 222 2.79 -19.79 1.45
CA ILE A 222 3.28 -18.79 0.49
C ILE A 222 4.79 -18.98 0.26
N ARG A 223 5.55 -19.22 1.33
CA ARG A 223 6.99 -19.49 1.23
C ARG A 223 7.29 -20.81 0.49
N ALA A 224 6.60 -21.89 0.84
CA ALA A 224 6.81 -23.21 0.23
C ALA A 224 6.41 -23.24 -1.25
N ARG A 225 5.36 -22.51 -1.63
CA ARG A 225 4.85 -22.38 -3.00
C ARG A 225 5.30 -21.07 -3.66
N GLY A 226 6.49 -20.59 -3.30
CA GLY A 226 7.01 -19.26 -3.63
C GLY A 226 7.24 -18.95 -5.11
N ARG A 227 6.83 -19.81 -6.05
CA ARG A 227 6.97 -19.59 -7.50
C ARG A 227 6.28 -18.31 -7.98
N ASN A 228 5.22 -17.89 -7.30
CA ASN A 228 4.46 -16.69 -7.63
C ASN A 228 5.03 -15.40 -7.00
N ILE A 229 5.97 -15.51 -6.04
CA ILE A 229 6.58 -14.35 -5.37
C ILE A 229 7.41 -13.51 -6.34
N PRO A 230 8.29 -14.08 -7.19
CA PRO A 230 9.03 -13.30 -8.19
C PRO A 230 8.11 -12.58 -9.18
N PHE A 231 7.01 -13.21 -9.60
CA PHE A 231 6.02 -12.56 -10.47
C PHE A 231 5.35 -11.38 -9.76
N SER A 232 4.92 -11.57 -8.51
CA SER A 232 4.39 -10.45 -7.70
C SER A 232 5.40 -9.30 -7.61
N PHE A 233 6.68 -9.60 -7.37
CA PHE A 233 7.72 -8.59 -7.28
C PHE A 233 7.97 -7.86 -8.60
N LEU A 234 8.03 -8.60 -9.73
CA LEU A 234 8.17 -8.02 -11.06
C LEU A 234 7.04 -7.02 -11.37
N PHE A 235 5.80 -7.40 -11.07
CA PHE A 235 4.65 -6.51 -11.28
C PHE A 235 4.67 -5.29 -10.35
N LEU A 236 5.24 -5.39 -9.15
CA LEU A 236 5.47 -4.23 -8.28
C LEU A 236 6.55 -3.30 -8.82
N ILE A 237 7.62 -3.84 -9.41
CA ILE A 237 8.64 -3.01 -10.10
C ILE A 237 8.00 -2.23 -11.26
N LEU A 238 7.18 -2.91 -12.09
CA LEU A 238 6.44 -2.25 -13.17
C LEU A 238 5.49 -1.19 -12.62
N GLN A 239 4.74 -1.50 -11.57
CA GLN A 239 3.85 -0.56 -10.91
C GLN A 239 4.59 0.72 -10.48
N TRP A 240 5.73 0.59 -9.78
CA TRP A 240 6.52 1.75 -9.37
C TRP A 240 7.12 2.52 -10.54
N PHE A 241 7.52 1.84 -11.61
CA PHE A 241 7.97 2.49 -12.84
C PHE A 241 6.86 3.40 -13.41
N PHE A 242 5.63 2.88 -13.58
CA PHE A 242 4.49 3.69 -14.04
C PHE A 242 4.11 4.78 -13.04
N GLN A 243 4.26 4.52 -11.74
CA GLN A 243 4.00 5.53 -10.71
C GLN A 243 4.93 6.74 -10.82
N VAL A 244 6.20 6.55 -11.21
CA VAL A 244 7.14 7.66 -11.45
C VAL A 244 6.82 8.40 -12.75
N LEU A 245 6.31 7.71 -13.77
CA LEU A 245 5.93 8.33 -15.04
C LEU A 245 4.76 9.31 -14.90
N ILE A 246 3.87 9.12 -13.92
CA ILE A 246 2.75 10.04 -13.66
C ILE A 246 3.26 11.47 -13.38
N PRO A 247 4.01 11.76 -12.30
CA PRO A 247 4.51 13.11 -12.04
C PRO A 247 5.49 13.58 -13.13
N TYR A 248 6.29 12.69 -13.72
CA TYR A 248 7.20 13.04 -14.81
C TYR A 248 6.47 13.61 -16.03
N SER A 249 5.31 13.04 -16.38
CA SER A 249 4.49 13.55 -17.48
C SER A 249 4.04 15.01 -17.23
N PHE A 250 3.64 15.34 -16.00
CA PHE A 250 3.30 16.71 -15.62
C PHE A 250 4.50 17.65 -15.64
N LEU A 251 5.70 17.17 -15.26
CA LEU A 251 6.91 17.99 -15.25
C LEU A 251 7.41 18.37 -16.65
N ILE A 252 7.19 17.52 -17.66
CA ILE A 252 7.53 17.87 -19.06
C ILE A 252 6.48 18.81 -19.68
N ALA A 253 5.27 18.86 -19.12
CA ALA A 253 4.17 19.64 -19.65
C ALA A 253 4.22 21.14 -19.31
N ILE A 254 5.10 21.53 -18.36
CA ILE A 254 5.29 22.90 -17.86
C ILE A 254 6.65 23.40 -18.34
#